data_AF-A0A9P6J8M8-F1
#
_entry.id   AF-A0A9P6J8M8-F1
#
_cell.length_a   1.000
_cell.length_b   1.000
_cell.length_c   1.000
_cell.angle_alpha   90.00
_cell.angle_beta   90.00
_cell.angle_gamma   90.00
#
_symmetry.space_group_name_H-M   'P 1'
#
loop_
_entity.id
_entity.type
_entity.pdbx_description
1 polymer ?
#
loop_
_entity_poly.entity_id
_entity_poly.type
_entity_poly.pdbx_seq_one_letter_code
_entity_poly.pdbx_strand_id
1 'polypeptide(L)'
;MFTRTGSTTRSLARSLPSAIPRPACTAGPHRPLSTITHSRLIHQQCSRTLNLHAAPRSSATTAGARQYSSSSGSGRGGFPLAAVALIVGGIALTGFGLFQFYTSGVNRFPEGIRNDLRKALYYQNYSSDVDKNDKAITFYRSALNAAMQHPDLRVDGEEVTGIMIQLGTLFQEIGRVQEAIEVLGMAFECLVHGRTLGTGNKSVRGAGAADDKSSSSALQGQTGEFEGQSSALDSSEPEHHHGPRRLDGPTRLKAVGIAQKLGDLYHSIKKDQQAERYYLWSVEQLLKNHEGVTERQTNISEEERRLQNARDQEAMRKQFNFDKLPSWMTKTDLGASLEALGGFYTSKGVYSNALPLYMRALSLADQNSCHAAVLMCNISDAFAGLGNVEDATGWAERGLKVGSAQSGQECDEGCGVILYNLGMLHEMKGDVMKAQDYYKQSKQHGLKTGFNQSIIESNKALKRLRDASEGTQA
;
A
#
# COMPACT_ATOMS: atom_id res chain seq x y z
N MET A 1 -25.98 36.31 -65.93
CA MET A 1 -24.55 36.67 -65.83
C MET A 1 -24.02 36.14 -64.50
N PHE A 2 -23.13 35.15 -64.61
CA PHE A 2 -22.18 34.55 -63.66
C PHE A 2 -22.33 34.58 -62.12
N THR A 3 -22.06 33.39 -61.59
CA THR A 3 -21.83 32.91 -60.23
C THR A 3 -20.56 33.46 -59.56
N ARG A 4 -20.52 33.48 -58.22
CA ARG A 4 -19.35 33.02 -57.46
C ARG A 4 -19.67 32.63 -56.01
N THR A 5 -19.11 31.50 -55.64
CA THR A 5 -19.14 30.72 -54.40
C THR A 5 -18.34 31.34 -53.25
N GLY A 6 -18.75 31.07 -52.00
CA GLY A 6 -17.93 31.29 -50.81
C GLY A 6 -18.26 30.26 -49.72
N SER A 7 -17.49 29.18 -49.70
CA SER A 7 -17.48 28.15 -48.66
C SER A 7 -16.77 28.64 -47.41
N THR A 8 -17.38 28.49 -46.24
CA THR A 8 -16.65 28.43 -44.96
C THR A 8 -17.15 27.25 -44.16
N THR A 9 -16.31 26.23 -44.14
CA THR A 9 -16.36 24.98 -43.40
C THR A 9 -16.55 25.22 -41.89
N ARG A 10 -17.62 24.65 -41.32
CA ARG A 10 -17.76 24.46 -39.88
C ARG A 10 -16.64 23.53 -39.41
N SER A 11 -15.70 24.06 -38.65
CA SER A 11 -14.75 23.27 -37.84
C SER A 11 -15.55 22.46 -36.83
N LEU A 12 -15.74 21.17 -37.11
CA LEU A 12 -16.18 20.18 -36.14
C LEU A 12 -14.96 19.84 -35.27
N ALA A 13 -14.67 20.69 -34.29
CA ALA A 13 -13.90 20.28 -33.14
C ALA A 13 -14.72 19.20 -32.43
N ARG A 14 -14.42 17.93 -32.75
CA ARG A 14 -15.02 16.76 -32.12
C ARG A 14 -14.54 16.74 -30.67
N SER A 15 -15.34 17.30 -29.77
CA SER A 15 -15.20 17.10 -28.33
C SER A 15 -15.39 15.61 -28.05
N LEU A 16 -14.30 14.86 -27.98
CA LEU A 16 -14.32 13.52 -27.43
C LEU A 16 -14.69 13.62 -25.93
N PRO A 17 -15.58 12.74 -25.43
CA PRO A 17 -16.13 12.86 -24.09
C PRO A 17 -15.02 12.80 -23.03
N SER A 18 -15.10 13.74 -22.09
CA SER A 18 -14.44 13.64 -20.80
C SER A 18 -14.77 12.29 -20.17
N ALA A 19 -13.75 11.57 -19.69
CA ALA A 19 -13.80 10.25 -19.03
C ALA A 19 -13.69 9.00 -19.92
N ILE A 20 -12.61 8.90 -20.71
CA ILE A 20 -12.03 7.57 -20.96
C ILE A 20 -11.38 7.13 -19.64
N PRO A 21 -11.80 6.01 -19.01
CA PRO A 21 -11.11 5.47 -17.84
C PRO A 21 -9.68 5.10 -18.24
N ARG A 22 -8.70 5.83 -17.70
CA ARG A 22 -7.28 5.60 -17.97
C ARG A 22 -6.76 4.53 -17.01
N PRO A 23 -6.06 3.50 -17.49
CA PRO A 23 -5.28 2.65 -16.59
C PRO A 23 -4.18 3.53 -15.97
N ALA A 24 -4.30 3.81 -14.68
CA ALA A 24 -3.25 4.53 -13.96
C ALA A 24 -2.01 3.62 -13.89
N CYS A 25 -0.83 4.20 -14.10
CA CYS A 25 0.45 3.57 -13.80
C CYS A 25 0.63 3.53 -12.27
N THR A 26 -0.22 2.78 -11.57
CA THR A 26 -0.02 2.49 -10.15
C THR A 26 0.88 1.28 -10.06
N ALA A 27 2.00 1.38 -9.34
CA ALA A 27 2.58 0.19 -8.75
C ALA A 27 1.44 -0.54 -8.00
N GLY A 28 1.30 -1.86 -8.16
CA GLY A 28 0.33 -2.65 -7.38
C GLY A 28 0.37 -2.28 -5.89
N PRO A 29 -0.72 -2.56 -5.14
CA PRO A 29 -1.02 -1.93 -3.84
C PRO A 29 0.26 -1.66 -3.06
N HIS A 30 0.54 -0.37 -2.81
CA HIS A 30 1.75 0.12 -2.18
C HIS A 30 2.29 -0.95 -1.24
N ARG A 31 3.35 -1.66 -1.66
CA ARG A 31 4.06 -2.55 -0.72
C ARG A 31 4.32 -1.67 0.49
N PRO A 32 3.87 -2.09 1.69
CA PRO A 32 3.87 -1.22 2.85
C PRO A 32 5.25 -0.60 2.98
N LEU A 33 5.27 0.71 3.25
CA LEU A 33 6.43 1.41 3.80
C LEU A 33 7.14 0.42 4.69
N SER A 34 8.37 0.10 4.27
CA SER A 34 9.19 -0.97 4.80
C SER A 34 8.77 -1.38 6.19
N THR A 35 8.16 -2.56 6.31
CA THR A 35 8.10 -3.24 7.59
C THR A 35 9.55 -3.28 8.06
N ILE A 36 9.89 -2.47 9.06
CA ILE A 36 11.01 -2.73 9.96
C ILE A 36 10.64 -4.03 10.67
N THR A 37 10.77 -5.10 9.93
CA THR A 37 10.95 -6.46 10.40
C THR A 37 12.28 -6.84 9.82
N HIS A 38 13.27 -6.96 10.69
CA HIS A 38 14.42 -7.80 10.44
C HIS A 38 13.92 -9.20 10.04
N SER A 39 13.66 -9.42 8.75
CA SER A 39 13.55 -10.74 8.14
C SER A 39 13.56 -10.61 6.63
N ARG A 40 14.71 -10.17 6.08
CA ARG A 40 15.10 -10.60 4.74
C ARG A 40 15.76 -11.96 4.92
N LEU A 41 15.04 -13.02 4.59
CA LEU A 41 15.51 -14.29 4.02
C LEU A 41 14.34 -15.28 4.10
N ILE A 42 13.57 -15.39 3.02
CA ILE A 42 12.95 -16.62 2.47
C ILE A 42 12.23 -16.15 1.20
N HIS A 43 12.93 -16.20 0.07
CA HIS A 43 12.40 -16.64 -1.22
C HIS A 43 13.53 -16.60 -2.25
N GLN A 44 14.29 -17.69 -2.32
CA GLN A 44 15.07 -18.02 -3.51
C GLN A 44 15.04 -19.55 -3.67
N GLN A 45 14.80 -20.00 -4.91
CA GLN A 45 14.70 -21.39 -5.38
C GLN A 45 13.32 -22.02 -5.13
N CYS A 46 12.67 -22.73 -6.06
CA CYS A 46 13.04 -23.23 -7.37
C CYS A 46 11.73 -23.64 -8.10
N SER A 47 11.42 -23.08 -9.26
CA SER A 47 10.40 -23.63 -10.16
C SER A 47 11.09 -24.09 -11.43
N ARG A 48 11.64 -25.32 -11.39
CA ARG A 48 11.95 -26.07 -12.60
C ARG A 48 10.91 -27.18 -12.74
N THR A 49 9.97 -26.95 -13.64
CA THR A 49 9.09 -27.96 -14.22
C THR A 49 9.93 -28.95 -15.04
N LEU A 50 10.08 -30.18 -14.56
CA LEU A 50 10.58 -31.29 -15.36
C LEU A 50 9.39 -32.12 -15.84
N ASN A 51 9.17 -32.07 -17.16
CA ASN A 51 8.24 -32.91 -17.89
C ASN A 51 8.58 -34.39 -17.69
N LEU A 52 7.67 -35.16 -17.08
CA LEU A 52 7.71 -36.62 -17.15
C LEU A 52 7.06 -37.06 -18.48
N HIS A 53 7.88 -37.50 -19.43
CA HIS A 53 7.42 -38.37 -20.51
C HIS A 53 7.54 -39.83 -20.06
N ALA A 54 6.42 -40.54 -20.16
CA ALA A 54 6.31 -41.97 -19.90
C ALA A 54 6.90 -42.78 -21.06
N ALA A 55 7.64 -43.84 -20.74
CA ALA A 55 7.93 -44.96 -21.64
C ALA A 55 8.10 -46.25 -20.81
N PRO A 56 7.84 -47.45 -21.39
CA PRO A 56 7.15 -48.51 -20.67
C PRO A 56 8.03 -49.67 -20.16
N ARG A 57 7.36 -50.53 -19.40
CA ARG A 57 7.75 -51.81 -18.78
C ARG A 57 8.64 -52.71 -19.64
N SER A 58 9.64 -53.32 -18.98
CA SER A 58 10.08 -54.69 -19.29
C SER A 58 10.58 -55.43 -18.04
N SER A 59 10.22 -56.70 -18.03
CA SER A 59 10.29 -57.77 -17.04
C SER A 59 11.63 -58.12 -16.40
N ALA A 60 11.54 -58.65 -15.18
CA ALA A 60 12.60 -59.23 -14.37
C ALA A 60 13.17 -60.55 -14.91
N THR A 61 14.46 -60.83 -14.68
CA THR A 61 14.95 -62.17 -14.26
C THR A 61 16.40 -62.18 -13.74
N THR A 62 16.56 -62.85 -12.58
CA THR A 62 17.68 -63.70 -12.09
C THR A 62 19.13 -63.20 -11.95
N ALA A 63 19.57 -63.19 -10.68
CA ALA A 63 20.70 -63.93 -10.07
C ALA A 63 22.09 -63.91 -10.75
N GLY A 64 23.07 -63.43 -9.98
CA GLY A 64 24.49 -63.66 -10.25
C GLY A 64 25.37 -63.04 -9.17
N ALA A 65 25.69 -63.82 -8.13
CA ALA A 65 26.71 -63.47 -7.16
C ALA A 65 28.11 -63.57 -7.79
N ARG A 66 28.94 -62.52 -7.68
CA ARG A 66 30.28 -62.60 -7.06
C ARG A 66 31.12 -61.33 -7.28
N GLN A 67 31.83 -61.02 -6.19
CA GLN A 67 33.15 -60.37 -6.13
C GLN A 67 33.23 -58.89 -6.49
N TYR A 68 33.24 -58.06 -5.44
CA TYR A 68 34.27 -57.02 -5.36
C TYR A 68 35.11 -57.24 -4.11
N SER A 69 36.40 -57.30 -4.40
CA SER A 69 37.54 -57.58 -3.55
C SER A 69 37.67 -56.58 -2.39
N SER A 70 37.95 -57.13 -1.22
CA SER A 70 38.50 -56.41 -0.09
C SER A 70 39.88 -55.85 -0.45
N SER A 71 40.00 -54.53 -0.55
CA SER A 71 41.27 -53.84 -0.32
C SER A 71 41.23 -53.25 1.09
N SER A 72 41.72 -54.05 2.03
CA SER A 72 42.13 -53.60 3.35
C SER A 72 43.39 -52.74 3.22
N GLY A 73 43.18 -51.42 3.12
CA GLY A 73 44.20 -50.40 3.30
C GLY A 73 44.00 -49.72 4.64
N SER A 74 44.92 -49.99 5.57
CA SER A 74 45.03 -49.35 6.88
C SER A 74 45.23 -47.84 6.72
N GLY A 75 44.32 -47.04 7.28
CA GLY A 75 44.43 -45.58 7.28
C GLY A 75 43.51 -44.96 8.32
N ARG A 76 44.13 -44.54 9.44
CA ARG A 76 43.68 -43.55 10.45
C ARG A 76 42.21 -43.14 10.43
N GLY A 77 41.53 -43.36 11.56
CA GLY A 77 40.17 -42.90 11.84
C GLY A 77 39.98 -41.38 11.72
N GLY A 78 39.79 -40.92 10.49
CA GLY A 78 39.25 -39.60 10.18
C GLY A 78 37.76 -39.74 9.95
N PHE A 79 36.95 -39.13 10.81
CA PHE A 79 35.52 -38.93 10.54
C PHE A 79 35.36 -38.32 9.14
N PRO A 80 34.44 -38.80 8.28
CA PRO A 80 34.28 -38.25 6.95
C PRO A 80 33.89 -36.78 7.09
N LEU A 81 34.78 -35.87 6.65
CA LEU A 81 34.58 -34.41 6.72
C LEU A 81 33.21 -33.97 6.17
N ALA A 82 32.67 -34.70 5.20
CA ALA A 82 31.32 -34.51 4.67
C ALA A 82 30.21 -34.72 5.71
N ALA A 83 30.32 -35.74 6.57
CA ALA A 83 29.33 -35.97 7.63
C ALA A 83 29.38 -34.88 8.70
N VAL A 84 30.57 -34.40 9.06
CA VAL A 84 30.74 -33.30 10.00
C VAL A 84 30.17 -32.00 9.42
N ALA A 85 30.40 -31.71 8.13
CA ALA A 85 29.84 -30.54 7.46
C ALA A 85 28.30 -30.56 7.41
N LEU A 86 27.68 -31.73 7.18
CA LEU A 86 26.22 -31.88 7.21
C LEU A 86 25.64 -31.66 8.62
N ILE A 87 26.31 -32.17 9.65
CA ILE A 87 25.88 -31.99 11.04
C ILE A 87 26.02 -30.51 11.45
N VAL A 88 27.15 -29.87 11.15
CA VAL A 88 27.38 -28.45 11.43
C VAL A 88 26.41 -27.57 10.64
N GLY A 89 26.17 -27.88 9.37
CA GLY A 89 25.16 -27.21 8.56
C GLY A 89 23.75 -27.35 9.14
N GLY A 90 23.38 -28.55 9.61
CA GLY A 90 22.09 -28.80 10.28
C GLY A 90 21.94 -28.04 11.61
N ILE A 91 23.00 -27.97 12.41
CA ILE A 91 23.02 -27.19 13.67
C ILE A 91 22.96 -25.69 13.37
N ALA A 92 23.65 -25.21 12.33
CA ALA A 92 23.58 -23.81 11.92
C ALA A 92 22.20 -23.45 11.38
N LEU A 93 21.55 -24.33 10.61
CA LEU A 93 20.20 -24.10 10.08
C LEU A 93 19.15 -24.11 11.20
N THR A 94 19.25 -25.06 12.13
CA THR A 94 18.36 -25.11 13.30
C THR A 94 18.64 -23.96 14.26
N GLY A 95 19.90 -23.57 14.46
CA GLY A 95 20.30 -22.40 15.22
C GLY A 95 19.78 -21.10 14.60
N PHE A 96 19.85 -20.95 13.28
CA PHE A 96 19.27 -19.82 12.55
C PHE A 96 17.74 -19.82 12.60
N GLY A 97 17.11 -20.99 12.46
CA GLY A 97 15.65 -21.16 12.59
C GLY A 97 15.16 -20.85 14.00
N LEU A 98 15.88 -21.29 15.04
CA LEU A 98 15.60 -20.97 16.43
C LEU A 98 15.86 -19.50 16.72
N PHE A 99 16.95 -18.93 16.22
CA PHE A 99 17.23 -17.51 16.35
C PHE A 99 16.08 -16.68 15.77
N GLN A 100 15.68 -16.94 14.51
CA GLN A 100 14.51 -16.31 13.88
C GLN A 100 13.22 -16.53 14.66
N PHE A 101 13.00 -17.74 15.19
CA PHE A 101 11.83 -18.06 16.00
C PHE A 101 11.83 -17.25 17.29
N TYR A 102 12.95 -17.17 18.01
CA TYR A 102 13.09 -16.44 19.27
C TYR A 102 13.07 -14.91 19.08
N THR A 103 13.65 -14.42 17.98
CA THR A 103 13.62 -12.99 17.60
C THR A 103 12.31 -12.57 16.93
N SER A 104 11.38 -13.50 16.68
CA SER A 104 10.05 -13.13 16.16
C SER A 104 9.34 -12.21 17.16
N GLY A 105 8.83 -11.07 16.68
CA GLY A 105 8.16 -10.07 17.53
C GLY A 105 7.00 -10.62 18.36
N VAL A 106 6.46 -11.77 17.96
CA VAL A 106 5.41 -12.51 18.67
C VAL A 106 5.86 -12.97 20.06
N ASN A 107 7.15 -13.28 20.28
CA ASN A 107 7.63 -13.70 21.59
C ASN A 107 7.77 -12.59 22.62
N ARG A 108 7.71 -11.32 22.19
CA ARG A 108 7.65 -10.16 23.09
C ARG A 108 6.32 -10.09 23.84
N PHE A 109 5.28 -10.77 23.35
CA PHE A 109 3.96 -10.79 23.98
C PHE A 109 3.88 -11.80 25.14
N PRO A 110 3.11 -11.50 26.20
CA PRO A 110 2.73 -12.46 27.24
C PRO A 110 2.12 -13.74 26.65
N GLU A 111 2.25 -14.86 27.35
CA GLU A 111 1.93 -16.20 26.82
C GLU A 111 0.49 -16.32 26.29
N GLY A 112 -0.49 -15.73 26.99
CA GLY A 112 -1.89 -15.73 26.56
C GLY A 112 -2.11 -15.06 25.20
N ILE A 113 -1.52 -13.88 24.99
CA ILE A 113 -1.64 -13.10 23.74
C ILE A 113 -0.84 -13.76 22.61
N ARG A 114 0.35 -14.25 22.94
CA ARG A 114 1.27 -14.88 22.00
C ARG A 114 0.68 -16.09 21.29
N ASN A 115 0.00 -16.95 22.05
CA ASN A 115 -0.57 -18.17 21.50
C ASN A 115 -1.68 -17.89 20.48
N ASP A 116 -2.56 -16.92 20.78
CA ASP A 116 -3.60 -16.49 19.85
C ASP A 116 -3.01 -15.78 18.63
N LEU A 117 -2.01 -14.92 18.82
CA LEU A 117 -1.34 -14.23 17.71
C LEU A 117 -0.64 -15.20 16.75
N ARG A 118 -0.01 -16.27 17.26
CA ARG A 118 0.59 -17.32 16.42
C ARG A 118 -0.47 -18.06 15.61
N LYS A 119 -1.61 -18.40 16.22
CA LYS A 119 -2.72 -19.04 15.48
C LYS A 119 -3.26 -18.11 14.40
N ALA A 120 -3.44 -16.83 14.71
CA ALA A 120 -3.89 -15.83 13.75
C ALA A 120 -2.97 -15.76 12.52
N LEU A 121 -1.65 -15.63 12.76
CA LEU A 121 -0.63 -15.60 11.71
C LEU A 121 -0.55 -16.93 10.94
N TYR A 122 -0.76 -18.06 11.61
CA TYR A 122 -0.81 -19.37 10.97
C TYR A 122 -1.97 -19.46 9.97
N TYR A 123 -3.18 -19.08 10.39
CA TYR A 123 -4.35 -19.11 9.51
C TYR A 123 -4.24 -18.11 8.35
N GLN A 124 -3.64 -16.95 8.59
CA GLN A 124 -3.43 -15.95 7.53
C GLN A 124 -2.45 -16.45 6.45
N ASN A 125 -1.29 -16.99 6.86
CA ASN A 125 -0.18 -17.25 5.93
C ASN A 125 -0.09 -18.69 5.42
N TYR A 126 -0.51 -19.68 6.22
CA TYR A 126 -0.25 -21.10 5.93
C TYR A 126 -1.51 -21.93 5.70
N SER A 127 -2.65 -21.54 6.27
CA SER A 127 -3.88 -22.31 6.10
C SER A 127 -4.46 -22.18 4.69
N SER A 128 -4.93 -23.31 4.16
CA SER A 128 -5.70 -23.42 2.92
C SER A 128 -7.20 -23.61 3.17
N ASP A 129 -7.66 -23.45 4.41
CA ASP A 129 -9.07 -23.61 4.76
C ASP A 129 -9.92 -22.52 4.09
N VAL A 130 -11.17 -22.87 3.73
CA VAL A 130 -12.14 -21.90 3.20
C VAL A 130 -12.41 -20.79 4.23
N ASP A 131 -12.54 -21.17 5.51
CA ASP A 131 -12.84 -20.24 6.62
C ASP A 131 -11.57 -19.67 7.29
N LYS A 132 -10.41 -19.76 6.63
CA LYS A 132 -9.12 -19.36 7.23
C LYS A 132 -9.13 -17.90 7.69
N ASN A 133 -9.77 -17.03 6.93
CA ASN A 133 -9.81 -15.60 7.19
C ASN A 133 -10.64 -15.31 8.45
N ASP A 134 -11.79 -15.98 8.62
CA ASP A 134 -12.62 -15.81 9.80
C ASP A 134 -11.94 -16.37 11.05
N LYS A 135 -11.25 -17.52 10.94
CA LYS A 135 -10.41 -18.04 12.03
C LYS A 135 -9.27 -17.08 12.38
N ALA A 136 -8.60 -16.51 11.39
CA ALA A 136 -7.54 -15.53 11.64
C ALA A 136 -8.09 -14.30 12.37
N ILE A 137 -9.25 -13.78 11.95
CA ILE A 137 -9.92 -12.62 12.58
C ILE A 137 -10.30 -12.93 14.03
N THR A 138 -10.85 -14.11 14.33
CA THR A 138 -11.23 -14.44 15.72
C THR A 138 -10.03 -14.49 16.63
N PHE A 139 -8.93 -15.10 16.20
CA PHE A 139 -7.68 -15.11 16.98
C PHE A 139 -7.04 -13.73 17.10
N TYR A 140 -7.05 -12.90 16.05
CA TYR A 140 -6.58 -11.53 16.12
C TYR A 140 -7.40 -10.68 17.09
N ARG A 141 -8.73 -10.79 17.06
CA ARG A 141 -9.61 -10.07 18.00
C ARG A 141 -9.41 -10.54 19.44
N SER A 142 -9.25 -11.84 19.66
CA SER A 142 -8.92 -12.41 20.98
C SER A 142 -7.59 -11.85 21.50
N ALA A 143 -6.54 -11.91 20.68
CA ALA A 143 -5.21 -11.39 21.02
C ALA A 143 -5.24 -9.87 21.29
N LEU A 144 -5.97 -9.10 20.48
CA LEU A 144 -6.10 -7.65 20.67
C LEU A 144 -6.83 -7.30 21.98
N ASN A 145 -7.97 -7.97 22.25
CA ASN A 145 -8.72 -7.76 23.49
C ASN A 145 -7.89 -8.11 24.72
N ALA A 146 -7.17 -9.24 24.68
CA ALA A 146 -6.26 -9.64 25.74
C ALA A 146 -5.12 -8.64 25.91
N ALA A 147 -4.57 -8.10 24.82
CA ALA A 147 -3.49 -7.11 24.88
C ALA A 147 -3.95 -5.76 25.45
N MET A 148 -5.17 -5.31 25.13
CA MET A 148 -5.74 -4.07 25.66
C MET A 148 -6.06 -4.13 27.16
N GLN A 149 -6.31 -5.33 27.69
CA GLN A 149 -6.63 -5.56 29.11
C GLN A 149 -5.40 -5.95 29.94
N HIS A 150 -4.25 -6.17 29.31
CA HIS A 150 -3.06 -6.65 30.00
C HIS A 150 -2.40 -5.51 30.81
N PRO A 151 -2.11 -5.70 32.11
CA PRO A 151 -1.59 -4.62 32.96
C PRO A 151 -0.21 -4.10 32.51
N ASP A 152 0.62 -4.97 31.95
CA ASP A 152 1.97 -4.61 31.51
C ASP A 152 2.02 -4.00 30.09
N LEU A 153 0.92 -4.03 29.33
CA LEU A 153 0.89 -3.53 27.96
C LEU A 153 0.17 -2.19 27.89
N ARG A 154 0.84 -1.23 27.27
CA ARG A 154 0.26 0.07 26.99
C ARG A 154 -0.65 -0.02 25.76
N VAL A 155 -1.86 0.54 25.84
CA VAL A 155 -2.80 0.53 24.70
C VAL A 155 -2.29 1.38 23.54
N ASP A 156 -1.59 2.47 23.84
CA ASP A 156 -0.85 3.29 22.88
C ASP A 156 0.55 2.75 22.55
N GLY A 157 0.87 1.54 23.02
CA GLY A 157 2.15 0.87 22.83
C GLY A 157 2.32 0.27 21.43
N GLU A 158 3.57 -0.04 21.08
CA GLU A 158 3.93 -0.64 19.79
C GLU A 158 3.33 -2.04 19.62
N GLU A 159 3.15 -2.76 20.73
CA GLU A 159 2.63 -4.12 20.78
C GLU A 159 1.14 -4.15 20.36
N VAL A 160 0.32 -3.32 20.98
CA VAL A 160 -1.12 -3.25 20.73
C VAL A 160 -1.40 -2.65 19.35
N THR A 161 -0.74 -1.55 19.00
CA THR A 161 -0.89 -0.94 17.67
C THR A 161 -0.38 -1.85 16.56
N GLY A 162 0.65 -2.66 16.82
CA GLY A 162 1.12 -3.70 15.91
C GLY A 162 0.05 -4.74 15.58
N ILE A 163 -0.69 -5.23 16.59
CA ILE A 163 -1.82 -6.15 16.37
C ILE A 163 -2.92 -5.47 15.54
N MET A 164 -3.26 -4.22 15.85
CA MET A 164 -4.28 -3.47 15.09
C MET A 164 -3.88 -3.30 13.61
N ILE A 165 -2.63 -2.97 13.31
CA ILE A 165 -2.15 -2.80 11.93
C ILE A 165 -2.25 -4.11 11.14
N GLN A 166 -1.90 -5.25 11.76
CA GLN A 166 -2.00 -6.56 11.12
C GLN A 166 -3.46 -6.93 10.85
N LEU A 167 -4.33 -6.76 11.84
CA LEU A 167 -5.77 -7.02 11.68
C LEU A 167 -6.42 -6.11 10.63
N GLY A 168 -6.09 -4.82 10.64
CA GLY A 168 -6.58 -3.86 9.65
C GLY A 168 -6.11 -4.20 8.22
N THR A 169 -4.87 -4.67 8.08
CA THR A 169 -4.33 -5.13 6.78
C THR A 169 -5.05 -6.40 6.30
N LEU A 170 -5.34 -7.35 7.20
CA LEU A 170 -6.14 -8.52 6.87
C LEU A 170 -7.56 -8.12 6.40
N PHE A 171 -8.22 -7.17 7.08
CA PHE A 171 -9.52 -6.68 6.63
C PHE A 171 -9.47 -6.02 5.25
N GLN A 172 -8.41 -5.28 4.97
CA GLN A 172 -8.18 -4.70 3.65
C GLN A 172 -8.02 -5.79 2.57
N GLU A 173 -7.25 -6.85 2.83
CA GLU A 173 -7.06 -7.98 1.90
C GLU A 173 -8.36 -8.74 1.61
N ILE A 174 -9.23 -8.88 2.61
CA ILE A 174 -10.53 -9.54 2.48
C ILE A 174 -11.57 -8.64 1.77
N GLY A 175 -11.29 -7.33 1.66
CA GLY A 175 -12.24 -6.34 1.13
C GLY A 175 -13.29 -5.87 2.14
N ARG A 176 -13.10 -6.12 3.44
CA ARG A 176 -13.92 -5.58 4.54
C ARG A 176 -13.47 -4.15 4.87
N VAL A 177 -13.72 -3.25 3.93
CA VAL A 177 -13.18 -1.87 3.95
C VAL A 177 -13.57 -1.10 5.22
N GLN A 178 -14.82 -1.21 5.67
CA GLN A 178 -15.29 -0.46 6.84
C GLN A 178 -14.58 -0.87 8.14
N GLU A 179 -14.39 -2.17 8.36
CA GLU A 179 -13.65 -2.68 9.53
C GLU A 179 -12.15 -2.37 9.45
N ALA A 180 -11.58 -2.37 8.24
CA ALA A 180 -10.22 -1.92 8.03
C ALA A 180 -10.05 -0.44 8.45
N ILE A 181 -10.99 0.43 8.05
CA ILE A 181 -10.99 1.85 8.44
C ILE A 181 -11.10 2.00 9.95
N GLU A 182 -11.97 1.25 10.60
CA GLU A 182 -12.17 1.33 12.06
C GLU A 182 -10.90 0.91 12.82
N VAL A 183 -10.31 -0.23 12.49
CA VAL A 183 -9.13 -0.75 13.20
C VAL A 183 -7.88 0.09 12.89
N LEU A 184 -7.66 0.47 11.63
CA LEU A 184 -6.53 1.34 11.27
C LEU A 184 -6.72 2.75 11.80
N GLY A 185 -7.95 3.26 11.88
CA GLY A 185 -8.28 4.53 12.52
C GLY A 185 -7.95 4.49 14.01
N MET A 186 -8.34 3.44 14.73
CA MET A 186 -7.94 3.26 16.14
C MET A 186 -6.42 3.22 16.31
N ALA A 187 -5.70 2.49 15.45
CA ALA A 187 -4.24 2.44 15.48
C ALA A 187 -3.62 3.82 15.24
N PHE A 188 -4.13 4.57 14.26
CA PHE A 188 -3.69 5.93 13.96
C PHE A 188 -3.88 6.86 15.16
N GLU A 189 -5.06 6.85 15.78
CA GLU A 189 -5.38 7.67 16.94
C GLU A 189 -4.53 7.32 18.17
N CYS A 190 -4.28 6.03 18.41
CA CYS A 190 -3.39 5.58 19.47
C CYS A 190 -1.96 6.09 19.27
N LEU A 191 -1.41 6.01 18.05
CA LEU A 191 -0.06 6.48 17.76
C LEU A 191 0.05 8.00 17.80
N VAL A 192 -0.90 8.72 17.20
CA VAL A 192 -0.83 10.17 17.01
C VAL A 192 -1.24 10.94 18.27
N HIS A 193 -2.34 10.54 18.90
CA HIS A 193 -2.93 11.28 20.02
C HIS A 193 -2.72 10.60 21.38
N GLY A 194 -2.30 9.33 21.40
CA GLY A 194 -2.17 8.58 22.65
C GLY A 194 -3.52 8.28 23.31
N ARG A 195 -4.61 8.31 22.53
CA ARG A 195 -5.98 8.07 23.02
C ARG A 195 -6.55 6.84 22.36
N THR A 196 -7.26 6.04 23.15
CA THR A 196 -8.14 4.99 22.64
C THR A 196 -9.51 5.61 22.39
N LEU A 197 -9.97 5.60 21.14
CA LEU A 197 -11.39 5.84 20.90
C LEU A 197 -12.14 4.66 21.48
N GLY A 198 -12.96 4.92 22.50
CA GLY A 198 -13.82 3.91 23.11
C GLY A 198 -14.60 3.19 22.02
N THR A 199 -14.46 1.87 21.96
CA THR A 199 -15.28 1.02 21.11
C THR A 199 -16.73 1.22 21.55
N GLY A 200 -17.49 2.00 20.79
CA GLY A 200 -18.93 2.16 20.94
C GLY A 200 -19.64 0.87 20.54
N ASN A 201 -19.37 -0.23 21.25
CA ASN A 201 -20.19 -1.42 21.21
C ASN A 201 -21.47 -1.06 21.95
N LYS A 202 -22.55 -0.80 21.20
CA LYS A 202 -23.91 -0.93 21.73
C LYS A 202 -24.05 -2.37 22.21
N SER A 203 -23.75 -2.58 23.49
CA SER A 203 -23.94 -3.85 24.17
C SER A 203 -25.41 -4.20 24.05
N VAL A 204 -25.66 -5.24 23.26
CA VAL A 204 -26.79 -6.14 23.37
C VAL A 204 -26.92 -6.52 24.85
N ARG A 205 -27.87 -5.91 25.54
CA ARG A 205 -28.23 -6.25 26.91
C ARG A 205 -29.62 -6.86 26.88
N GLY A 206 -29.64 -8.18 27.07
CA GLY A 206 -30.72 -8.93 27.71
C GLY A 206 -32.06 -8.99 26.99
N ALA A 207 -32.22 -9.99 26.12
CA ALA A 207 -33.54 -10.58 25.88
C ALA A 207 -33.92 -11.43 27.10
N GLY A 208 -34.79 -10.89 27.95
CA GLY A 208 -35.52 -11.61 28.98
C GLY A 208 -37.01 -11.31 28.78
N ALA A 209 -37.80 -12.37 28.63
CA ALA A 209 -39.18 -12.39 28.14
C ALA A 209 -40.20 -11.63 29.00
N ALA A 210 -41.20 -11.04 28.35
CA ALA A 210 -42.62 -11.27 28.62
C ALA A 210 -43.49 -10.54 27.57
N ASP A 211 -44.41 -11.28 26.97
CA ASP A 211 -45.49 -10.79 26.10
C ASP A 211 -46.41 -9.79 26.82
N ASP A 212 -46.82 -8.71 26.17
CA ASP A 212 -48.26 -8.51 25.92
C ASP A 212 -48.57 -7.41 24.89
N LYS A 213 -49.70 -7.62 24.21
CA LYS A 213 -50.26 -6.87 23.08
C LYS A 213 -50.61 -5.42 23.42
N SER A 214 -50.40 -4.50 22.48
CA SER A 214 -51.47 -3.64 21.93
C SER A 214 -50.94 -2.65 20.89
N SER A 215 -51.82 -2.35 19.95
CA SER A 215 -51.64 -1.63 18.71
C SER A 215 -51.73 -0.10 18.86
N SER A 216 -51.22 0.58 17.83
CA SER A 216 -51.78 1.79 17.21
C SER A 216 -51.34 3.20 17.66
N SER A 217 -50.95 3.94 16.61
CA SER A 217 -51.35 5.32 16.29
C SER A 217 -50.62 6.51 16.94
N ALA A 218 -49.98 7.26 16.03
CA ALA A 218 -50.20 8.68 15.75
C ALA A 218 -49.67 9.79 16.69
N LEU A 219 -49.10 10.79 16.01
CA LEU A 219 -49.14 12.24 16.27
C LEU A 219 -48.25 12.83 17.39
N GLN A 220 -47.26 13.61 16.91
CA GLN A 220 -47.18 15.06 17.07
C GLN A 220 -46.54 15.65 18.34
N GLY A 221 -45.57 16.55 18.09
CA GLY A 221 -45.60 17.89 18.68
C GLY A 221 -44.75 18.16 19.93
N GLN A 222 -43.85 19.13 19.75
CA GLN A 222 -43.55 20.24 20.68
C GLN A 222 -42.68 20.00 21.93
N THR A 223 -41.50 20.62 21.88
CA THR A 223 -40.92 21.61 22.81
C THR A 223 -41.22 21.48 24.31
N GLY A 224 -40.15 21.45 25.10
CA GLY A 224 -40.17 21.75 26.53
C GLY A 224 -38.78 21.68 27.15
N GLU A 225 -38.21 22.85 27.45
CA GLU A 225 -37.08 23.02 28.36
C GLU A 225 -37.41 22.43 29.74
N PHE A 226 -36.43 21.79 30.39
CA PHE A 226 -36.42 21.68 31.85
C PHE A 226 -34.98 21.66 32.37
N GLU A 227 -34.65 22.71 33.11
CA GLU A 227 -33.45 22.87 33.92
C GLU A 227 -33.48 21.96 35.16
N GLY A 228 -32.29 21.68 35.70
CA GLY A 228 -32.08 21.15 37.06
C GLY A 228 -31.81 19.64 37.08
N GLN A 229 -30.81 19.10 37.76
CA GLN A 229 -29.96 19.62 38.82
C GLN A 229 -28.63 18.87 38.79
N SER A 230 -27.59 19.60 39.16
CA SER A 230 -26.28 19.09 39.56
C SER A 230 -26.41 18.04 40.68
N SER A 231 -25.85 16.85 40.46
CA SER A 231 -25.25 16.09 41.53
C SER A 231 -23.83 15.74 41.11
N ALA A 232 -22.90 16.48 41.70
CA ALA A 232 -21.48 16.19 41.66
C ALA A 232 -21.25 14.79 42.25
N LEU A 233 -20.72 13.88 41.44
CA LEU A 233 -20.05 12.68 41.92
C LEU A 233 -18.60 12.79 41.48
N ASP A 234 -17.84 13.22 42.48
CA ASP A 234 -16.40 13.15 42.66
C ASP A 234 -15.75 12.00 41.88
N SER A 235 -15.02 12.35 40.83
CA SER A 235 -14.03 11.48 40.20
C SER A 235 -12.74 12.28 40.06
N SER A 236 -11.98 12.35 41.14
CA SER A 236 -10.58 12.70 41.15
C SER A 236 -9.76 11.60 40.46
N GLU A 237 -9.80 11.55 39.14
CA GLU A 237 -8.69 10.99 38.35
C GLU A 237 -7.94 12.16 37.73
N PRO A 238 -6.59 12.20 37.81
CA PRO A 238 -5.86 13.28 37.17
C PRO A 238 -6.05 13.13 35.67
N GLU A 239 -6.84 14.02 35.06
CA GLU A 239 -6.76 14.28 33.64
C GLU A 239 -5.32 14.67 33.34
N HIS A 240 -4.53 13.70 32.89
CA HIS A 240 -3.27 13.98 32.24
C HIS A 240 -3.61 14.77 30.98
N HIS A 241 -3.58 16.10 31.10
CA HIS A 241 -3.47 17.02 29.98
C HIS A 241 -2.20 16.69 29.20
N HIS A 242 -2.31 15.69 28.32
CA HIS A 242 -1.29 15.40 27.34
C HIS A 242 -1.30 16.55 26.35
N GLY A 243 -0.35 17.48 26.51
CA GLY A 243 0.06 18.37 25.42
C GLY A 243 0.36 17.56 24.15
N PRO A 244 0.43 18.20 22.97
CA PRO A 244 0.56 17.49 21.70
C PRO A 244 1.73 16.50 21.75
N ARG A 245 1.40 15.19 21.67
CA ARG A 245 2.38 14.10 21.69
C ARG A 245 3.36 14.33 20.55
N ARG A 246 4.64 14.49 20.89
CA ARG A 246 5.70 14.55 19.88
C ARG A 246 5.95 13.13 19.36
N LEU A 247 5.74 12.93 18.07
CA LEU A 247 6.05 11.68 17.40
C LEU A 247 7.55 11.58 17.17
N ASP A 248 8.17 10.57 17.76
CA ASP A 248 9.51 10.12 17.40
C ASP A 248 9.52 9.65 15.94
N GLY A 249 10.70 9.63 15.32
CA GLY A 249 10.87 9.34 13.90
C GLY A 249 10.23 8.02 13.46
N PRO A 250 10.58 6.88 14.08
CA PRO A 250 10.00 5.58 13.74
C PRO A 250 8.47 5.53 13.89
N THR A 251 7.92 6.04 14.99
CA THR A 251 6.46 6.10 15.19
C THR A 251 5.78 6.99 14.16
N ARG A 252 6.40 8.11 13.81
CA ARG A 252 5.89 9.00 12.76
C ARG A 252 5.81 8.28 11.42
N LEU A 253 6.84 7.52 11.04
CA LEU A 253 6.83 6.76 9.80
C LEU A 253 5.73 5.70 9.78
N LYS A 254 5.51 5.00 10.91
CA LYS A 254 4.38 4.06 11.07
C LYS A 254 3.04 4.79 10.89
N ALA A 255 2.85 5.93 11.55
CA ALA A 255 1.61 6.71 11.46
C ALA A 255 1.35 7.26 10.05
N VAL A 256 2.40 7.70 9.33
CA VAL A 256 2.34 8.09 7.92
C VAL A 256 1.86 6.93 7.07
N GLY A 257 2.37 5.71 7.27
CA GLY A 257 1.91 4.54 6.53
C GLY A 257 0.47 4.15 6.80
N ILE A 258 0.00 4.29 8.04
CA ILE A 258 -1.41 4.09 8.37
C ILE A 258 -2.27 5.18 7.71
N ALA A 259 -1.84 6.44 7.73
CA ALA A 259 -2.54 7.53 7.07
C ALA A 259 -2.69 7.28 5.56
N GLN A 260 -1.60 6.86 4.89
CA GLN A 260 -1.63 6.50 3.47
C GLN A 260 -2.67 5.39 3.18
N LYS A 261 -2.66 4.31 3.99
CA LYS A 261 -3.68 3.25 3.89
C LYS A 261 -5.10 3.74 4.14
N LEU A 262 -5.30 4.59 5.15
CA LEU A 262 -6.61 5.22 5.41
C LEU A 262 -7.04 6.08 4.22
N GLY A 263 -6.10 6.81 3.61
CA GLY A 263 -6.30 7.53 2.36
C GLY A 263 -6.88 6.63 1.26
N ASP A 264 -6.23 5.50 1.00
CA ASP A 264 -6.66 4.52 -0.01
C ASP A 264 -8.07 3.99 0.31
N LEU A 265 -8.32 3.62 1.57
CA LEU A 265 -9.61 3.07 2.01
C LEU A 265 -10.73 4.10 1.89
N TYR A 266 -10.51 5.35 2.35
CA TYR A 266 -11.48 6.43 2.21
C TYR A 266 -11.73 6.78 0.74
N HIS A 267 -10.70 6.73 -0.10
CA HIS A 267 -10.85 6.93 -1.54
C HIS A 267 -11.70 5.82 -2.18
N SER A 268 -11.51 4.55 -1.76
CA SER A 268 -12.29 3.42 -2.27
C SER A 268 -13.79 3.55 -1.98
N ILE A 269 -14.17 4.10 -0.82
CA ILE A 269 -15.57 4.37 -0.45
C ILE A 269 -16.07 5.75 -0.89
N LYS A 270 -15.34 6.43 -1.80
CA LYS A 270 -15.67 7.75 -2.37
C LYS A 270 -15.80 8.89 -1.33
N LYS A 271 -15.13 8.74 -0.19
CA LYS A 271 -15.00 9.75 0.86
C LYS A 271 -13.73 10.58 0.62
N ASP A 272 -13.74 11.31 -0.48
CA ASP A 272 -12.53 11.95 -1.01
C ASP A 272 -11.96 13.05 -0.11
N GLN A 273 -12.82 13.78 0.62
CA GLN A 273 -12.35 14.79 1.58
C GLN A 273 -11.57 14.16 2.72
N GLN A 274 -12.01 12.99 3.23
CA GLN A 274 -11.26 12.26 4.25
C GLN A 274 -9.97 11.70 3.67
N ALA A 275 -10.02 11.12 2.45
CA ALA A 275 -8.84 10.58 1.79
C ALA A 275 -7.74 11.64 1.61
N GLU A 276 -8.12 12.81 1.06
CA GLU A 276 -7.20 13.94 0.86
C GLU A 276 -6.54 14.38 2.17
N ARG A 277 -7.32 14.48 3.26
CA ARG A 277 -6.79 14.85 4.59
C ARG A 277 -5.68 13.90 5.05
N TYR A 278 -5.87 12.59 4.89
CA TYR A 278 -4.84 11.62 5.31
C TYR A 278 -3.60 11.66 4.41
N TYR A 279 -3.77 11.77 3.08
CA TYR A 279 -2.63 11.92 2.17
C TYR A 279 -1.84 13.20 2.46
N LEU A 280 -2.52 14.34 2.60
CA LEU A 280 -1.88 15.61 2.95
C LEU A 280 -1.16 15.55 4.30
N TRP A 281 -1.83 15.03 5.33
CA TRP A 281 -1.24 14.88 6.65
C TRP A 281 0.04 14.05 6.58
N SER A 282 0.02 12.95 5.84
CA SER A 282 1.18 12.05 5.73
C SER A 282 2.40 12.75 5.10
N VAL A 283 2.22 13.48 3.99
CA VAL A 283 3.29 14.24 3.33
C VAL A 283 3.77 15.38 4.22
N GLU A 284 2.86 16.08 4.88
CA GLU A 284 3.18 17.14 5.83
C GLU A 284 4.07 16.63 6.97
N GLN A 285 3.77 15.45 7.54
CA GLN A 285 4.59 14.87 8.61
C GLN A 285 6.01 14.52 8.17
N LEU A 286 6.18 14.10 6.91
CA LEU A 286 7.51 13.78 6.37
C LEU A 286 8.32 15.05 6.06
N LEU A 287 7.66 16.11 5.61
CA LEU A 287 8.30 17.39 5.24
C LEU A 287 8.52 18.34 6.43
N LYS A 288 7.89 18.10 7.59
CA LYS A 288 8.15 18.86 8.82
C LYS A 288 9.65 18.84 9.14
N ASN A 289 10.22 20.02 9.42
CA ASN A 289 11.65 20.13 9.67
C ASN A 289 12.03 19.28 10.90
N HIS A 290 13.06 18.45 10.75
CA HIS A 290 13.51 17.47 11.75
C HIS A 290 14.74 17.93 12.51
N GLU A 291 15.40 19.00 12.06
CA GLU A 291 16.49 19.64 12.80
C GLU A 291 15.89 20.55 13.87
N GLY A 292 15.82 20.02 15.10
CA GLY A 292 15.79 20.82 16.33
C GLY A 292 14.66 21.84 16.44
N VAL A 293 13.42 21.38 16.69
CA VAL A 293 12.55 22.19 17.55
C VAL A 293 13.13 22.06 18.96
N THR A 294 14.09 22.94 19.26
CA THR A 294 14.58 23.25 20.62
C THR A 294 13.39 23.16 21.57
N GLU A 295 13.58 22.48 22.70
CA GLU A 295 12.56 22.34 23.74
C GLU A 295 11.77 23.64 23.88
N ARG A 296 10.46 23.55 23.62
CA ARG A 296 9.57 24.71 23.71
C ARG A 296 9.53 25.07 25.18
N GLN A 297 10.35 26.03 25.60
CA GLN A 297 10.34 26.52 26.97
C GLN A 297 8.92 26.99 27.26
N THR A 298 8.25 26.34 28.20
CA THR A 298 6.86 26.63 28.56
C THR A 298 6.72 27.95 29.34
N ASN A 299 7.85 28.58 29.68
CA ASN A 299 7.95 29.75 30.54
C ASN A 299 8.62 30.95 29.85
N ILE A 300 8.30 31.20 28.57
CA ILE A 300 8.80 32.36 27.83
C ILE A 300 7.71 33.42 27.67
N SER A 301 8.11 34.68 27.62
CA SER A 301 7.20 35.81 27.42
C SER A 301 6.49 35.72 26.06
N GLU A 302 5.34 36.40 25.93
CA GLU A 302 4.57 36.44 24.68
C GLU A 302 5.38 36.96 23.49
N GLU A 303 6.36 37.83 23.77
CA GLU A 303 7.26 38.41 22.78
C GLU A 303 8.33 37.41 22.32
N GLU A 304 8.93 36.65 23.24
CA GLU A 304 9.83 35.54 22.91
C GLU A 304 9.12 34.42 22.16
N ARG A 305 7.85 34.15 22.50
CA ARG A 305 7.00 33.20 21.77
C ARG A 305 6.79 33.64 20.31
N ARG A 306 6.58 34.93 20.07
CA ARG A 306 6.44 35.50 18.72
C ARG A 306 7.76 35.44 17.95
N LEU A 307 8.88 35.77 18.57
CA LEU A 307 10.21 35.63 17.95
C LEU A 307 10.55 34.17 17.64
N GLN A 308 10.22 33.24 18.54
CA GLN A 308 10.46 31.82 18.31
C GLN A 308 9.59 31.29 17.17
N ASN A 309 8.30 31.66 17.12
CA ASN A 309 7.44 31.29 15.99
C ASN A 309 7.95 31.87 14.66
N ALA A 310 8.47 33.10 14.65
CA ALA A 310 9.07 33.71 13.47
C ALA A 310 10.36 32.99 13.04
N ARG A 311 11.22 32.60 14.00
CA ARG A 311 12.43 31.79 13.75
C ARG A 311 12.09 30.38 13.26
N ASP A 312 11.08 29.73 13.84
CA ASP A 312 10.62 28.41 13.42
C ASP A 312 10.03 28.49 12.00
N GLN A 313 9.31 29.58 11.68
CA GLN A 313 8.81 29.86 10.34
C GLN A 313 9.94 30.18 9.35
N GLU A 314 10.99 30.86 9.78
CA GLU A 314 12.19 31.13 8.98
C GLU A 314 13.09 29.89 8.82
N ALA A 315 13.15 29.02 9.82
CA ALA A 315 13.79 27.70 9.76
C ALA A 315 12.97 26.70 8.92
N MET A 316 11.66 26.89 8.83
CA MET A 316 10.80 26.20 7.86
C MET A 316 10.98 26.76 6.45
N ARG A 317 11.30 28.06 6.31
CA ARG A 317 11.73 28.70 5.06
C ARG A 317 13.14 28.29 4.63
N LYS A 318 14.03 27.92 5.58
CA LYS A 318 15.26 27.19 5.25
C LYS A 318 14.84 25.85 4.66
N GLN A 319 14.99 25.78 3.35
CA GLN A 319 14.51 24.71 2.47
C GLN A 319 14.76 23.32 3.07
N PHE A 320 13.71 22.50 3.16
CA PHE A 320 13.85 21.08 3.50
C PHE A 320 14.94 20.47 2.62
N ASN A 321 16.01 19.98 3.25
CA ASN A 321 17.14 19.44 2.52
C ASN A 321 16.87 17.99 2.16
N PHE A 322 16.44 17.77 0.91
CA PHE A 322 16.14 16.43 0.41
C PHE A 322 17.37 15.54 0.22
N ASP A 323 18.59 16.08 0.29
CA ASP A 323 19.83 15.31 0.26
C ASP A 323 20.22 14.78 1.63
N LYS A 324 19.74 15.43 2.71
CA LYS A 324 20.03 15.07 4.09
C LYS A 324 18.74 14.73 4.85
N LEU A 325 18.19 13.57 4.55
CA LEU A 325 17.02 13.04 5.27
C LEU A 325 17.39 12.53 6.67
N PRO A 326 16.46 12.54 7.63
CA PRO A 326 16.67 11.90 8.93
C PRO A 326 16.97 10.41 8.82
N SER A 327 17.71 9.85 9.76
CA SER A 327 18.09 8.42 9.76
C SER A 327 16.92 7.44 9.80
N TRP A 328 15.76 7.88 10.25
CA TRP A 328 14.55 7.06 10.36
C TRP A 328 13.66 7.12 9.10
N MET A 329 14.02 7.89 8.07
CA MET A 329 13.26 8.03 6.82
C MET A 329 14.17 7.87 5.60
N THR A 330 13.67 7.22 4.56
CA THR A 330 14.35 7.09 3.28
C THR A 330 13.75 7.98 2.20
N LYS A 331 14.51 8.22 1.12
CA LYS A 331 14.00 8.90 -0.09
C LYS A 331 12.81 8.15 -0.69
N THR A 332 12.80 6.82 -0.58
CA THR A 332 11.70 5.97 -1.03
C THR A 332 10.43 6.21 -0.23
N ASP A 333 10.51 6.37 1.09
CA ASP A 333 9.32 6.62 1.93
C ASP A 333 8.64 7.95 1.58
N LEU A 334 9.45 8.99 1.36
CA LEU A 334 8.98 10.31 0.93
C LEU A 334 8.46 10.27 -0.51
N GLY A 335 9.18 9.62 -1.43
CA GLY A 335 8.77 9.46 -2.81
C GLY A 335 7.42 8.75 -2.94
N ALA A 336 7.23 7.63 -2.25
CA ALA A 336 5.98 6.87 -2.25
C ALA A 336 4.80 7.69 -1.70
N SER A 337 5.02 8.47 -0.64
CA SER A 337 3.96 9.30 -0.06
C SER A 337 3.55 10.45 -0.97
N LEU A 338 4.51 11.05 -1.68
CA LEU A 338 4.26 12.08 -2.69
C LEU A 338 3.54 11.50 -3.92
N GLU A 339 3.97 10.32 -4.37
CA GLU A 339 3.35 9.61 -5.49
C GLU A 339 1.88 9.27 -5.18
N ALA A 340 1.59 8.75 -3.98
CA ALA A 340 0.23 8.41 -3.58
C ALA A 340 -0.70 9.63 -3.57
N LEU A 341 -0.25 10.77 -3.01
CA LEU A 341 -0.99 12.03 -3.06
C LEU A 341 -1.15 12.53 -4.51
N GLY A 342 -0.13 12.37 -5.35
CA GLY A 342 -0.20 12.67 -6.78
C GLY A 342 -1.25 11.80 -7.48
N GLY A 343 -1.27 10.49 -7.19
CA GLY A 343 -2.25 9.52 -7.69
C GLY A 343 -3.67 9.89 -7.31
N PHE A 344 -3.87 10.31 -6.06
CA PHE A 344 -5.14 10.84 -5.60
C PHE A 344 -5.58 12.05 -6.44
N TYR A 345 -4.74 13.07 -6.62
CA TYR A 345 -5.11 14.24 -7.41
C TYR A 345 -5.35 13.95 -8.90
N THR A 346 -4.56 13.06 -9.50
CA THR A 346 -4.78 12.57 -10.87
C THR A 346 -6.15 11.90 -10.99
N SER A 347 -6.55 11.07 -10.02
CA SER A 347 -7.87 10.42 -9.99
C SER A 347 -9.03 11.41 -9.88
N LYS A 348 -8.78 12.62 -9.38
CA LYS A 348 -9.73 13.73 -9.29
C LYS A 348 -9.69 14.67 -10.49
N GLY A 349 -8.79 14.43 -11.44
CA GLY A 349 -8.57 15.33 -12.58
C GLY A 349 -7.89 16.65 -12.20
N VAL A 350 -7.32 16.76 -11.00
CA VAL A 350 -6.61 17.96 -10.51
C VAL A 350 -5.13 17.84 -10.85
N TYR A 351 -4.82 17.78 -12.14
CA TYR A 351 -3.47 17.50 -12.65
C TYR A 351 -2.43 18.57 -12.27
N SER A 352 -2.86 19.82 -12.06
CA SER A 352 -2.00 20.92 -11.60
C SER A 352 -1.34 20.65 -10.26
N ASN A 353 -2.02 19.90 -9.38
CA ASN A 353 -1.51 19.54 -8.05
C ASN A 353 -0.72 18.23 -8.11
N ALA A 354 -1.09 17.30 -8.97
CA ALA A 354 -0.41 16.02 -9.13
C ALA A 354 1.00 16.17 -9.73
N LEU A 355 1.15 17.01 -10.77
CA LEU A 355 2.40 17.15 -11.51
C LEU A 355 3.62 17.52 -10.64
N PRO A 356 3.58 18.56 -9.78
CA PRO A 356 4.73 18.88 -8.92
C PRO A 356 5.06 17.76 -7.93
N LEU A 357 4.07 16.99 -7.48
CA LEU A 357 4.27 15.86 -6.57
C LEU A 357 5.02 14.72 -7.28
N TYR A 358 4.60 14.35 -8.48
CA TYR A 358 5.30 13.32 -9.26
C TYR A 358 6.71 13.75 -9.68
N MET A 359 6.89 14.99 -10.11
CA MET A 359 8.23 15.52 -10.42
C MET A 359 9.15 15.45 -9.20
N ARG A 360 8.61 15.77 -8.01
CA ARG A 360 9.36 15.65 -6.77
C ARG A 360 9.67 14.20 -6.44
N ALA A 361 8.70 13.28 -6.54
CA ALA A 361 8.92 11.85 -6.32
C ALA A 361 9.99 11.31 -7.29
N LEU A 362 9.95 11.69 -8.57
CA LEU A 362 10.93 11.28 -9.56
C LEU A 362 12.33 11.77 -9.19
N SER A 363 12.47 13.01 -8.70
CA SER A 363 13.77 13.54 -8.25
C SER A 363 14.38 12.80 -7.05
N LEU A 364 13.57 12.07 -6.29
CA LEU A 364 13.98 11.25 -5.14
C LEU A 364 14.32 9.81 -5.53
N ALA A 365 13.85 9.36 -6.70
CA ALA A 365 14.10 8.02 -7.23
C ALA A 365 15.41 7.95 -8.05
N ASP A 366 15.96 6.74 -8.17
CA ASP A 366 16.99 6.46 -9.18
C ASP A 366 16.35 6.57 -10.57
N GLN A 367 16.85 7.49 -11.39
CA GLN A 367 16.31 7.81 -12.73
C GLN A 367 16.33 6.63 -13.68
N ASN A 368 17.19 5.64 -13.43
CA ASN A 368 17.29 4.43 -14.24
C ASN A 368 16.54 3.25 -13.64
N SER A 369 15.65 3.44 -12.67
CA SER A 369 14.89 2.34 -12.05
C SER A 369 13.53 2.09 -12.73
N CYS A 370 12.98 0.88 -12.57
CA CYS A 370 11.60 0.57 -12.97
C CYS A 370 10.59 1.56 -12.39
N HIS A 371 10.79 1.93 -11.12
CA HIS A 371 9.92 2.88 -10.44
C HIS A 371 9.96 4.28 -11.07
N ALA A 372 11.13 4.75 -11.52
CA ALA A 372 11.22 5.99 -12.27
C ALA A 372 10.43 5.95 -13.58
N ALA A 373 10.40 4.80 -14.28
CA ALA A 373 9.57 4.65 -15.48
C ALA A 373 8.06 4.78 -15.16
N VAL A 374 7.62 4.22 -14.03
CA VAL A 374 6.23 4.37 -13.53
C VAL A 374 5.92 5.84 -13.21
N LEU A 375 6.82 6.55 -12.53
CA LEU A 375 6.66 7.99 -12.26
C LEU A 375 6.63 8.82 -13.54
N MET A 376 7.48 8.52 -14.54
CA MET A 376 7.44 9.17 -15.85
C MET A 376 6.12 8.92 -16.59
N CYS A 377 5.54 7.73 -16.45
CA CYS A 377 4.21 7.42 -16.96
C CYS A 377 3.12 8.28 -16.29
N ASN A 378 3.17 8.41 -14.95
CA ASN A 378 2.23 9.24 -14.19
C ASN A 378 2.37 10.73 -14.53
N ILE A 379 3.60 11.22 -14.74
CA ILE A 379 3.87 12.58 -15.23
C ILE A 379 3.28 12.77 -16.63
N SER A 380 3.46 11.81 -17.54
CA SER A 380 2.85 11.83 -18.87
C SER A 380 1.33 11.93 -18.79
N ASP A 381 0.70 11.12 -17.94
CA ASP A 381 -0.76 11.15 -17.77
C ASP A 381 -1.26 12.52 -17.25
N ALA A 382 -0.54 13.11 -16.30
CA ALA A 382 -0.83 14.44 -15.79
C ALA A 382 -0.71 15.54 -16.86
N PHE A 383 0.35 15.52 -17.69
CA PHE A 383 0.47 16.46 -18.82
C PHE A 383 -0.64 16.28 -19.85
N ALA A 384 -1.01 15.03 -20.16
CA ALA A 384 -2.11 14.73 -21.06
C ALA A 384 -3.45 15.26 -20.52
N GLY A 385 -3.65 15.15 -19.20
CA GLY A 385 -4.80 15.72 -18.48
C GLY A 385 -4.86 17.26 -18.54
N LEU A 386 -3.71 17.93 -18.60
CA LEU A 386 -3.60 19.38 -18.82
C LEU A 386 -3.73 19.78 -20.30
N GLY A 387 -3.93 18.82 -21.21
CA GLY A 387 -4.00 19.08 -22.66
C GLY A 387 -2.65 19.26 -23.34
N ASN A 388 -1.54 19.08 -22.62
CA ASN A 388 -0.19 19.18 -23.17
C ASN A 388 0.27 17.82 -23.69
N VAL A 389 -0.20 17.47 -24.89
CA VAL A 389 -0.01 16.15 -25.49
C VAL A 389 1.46 15.91 -25.90
N GLU A 390 2.19 16.96 -26.29
CA GLU A 390 3.59 16.82 -26.71
C GLU A 390 4.51 16.50 -25.52
N ASP A 391 4.40 17.24 -24.42
CA ASP A 391 5.18 16.94 -23.21
C ASP A 391 4.80 15.58 -22.64
N ALA A 392 3.51 15.22 -22.65
CA ALA A 392 3.06 13.89 -22.25
C ALA A 392 3.75 12.78 -23.06
N THR A 393 3.78 12.92 -24.39
CA THR A 393 4.44 11.95 -25.28
C THR A 393 5.92 11.82 -24.94
N GLY A 394 6.63 12.94 -24.77
CA GLY A 394 8.05 12.92 -24.43
C GLY A 394 8.37 12.32 -23.06
N TRP A 395 7.45 12.41 -22.09
CA TRP A 395 7.57 11.71 -20.81
C TRP A 395 7.30 10.22 -20.92
N ALA A 396 6.26 9.81 -21.66
CA ALA A 396 5.93 8.41 -21.89
C ALA A 396 7.05 7.67 -22.65
N GLU A 397 7.61 8.27 -23.71
CA GLU A 397 8.74 7.68 -24.46
C GLU A 397 9.99 7.50 -23.59
N ARG A 398 10.31 8.48 -22.73
CA ARG A 398 11.41 8.37 -21.77
C ARG A 398 11.17 7.27 -20.76
N GLY A 399 9.96 7.19 -20.20
CA GLY A 399 9.56 6.12 -19.29
C GLY A 399 9.70 4.74 -19.95
N LEU A 400 9.22 4.59 -21.18
CA LEU A 400 9.33 3.35 -21.94
C LEU A 400 10.79 2.93 -22.14
N LYS A 401 11.66 3.88 -22.49
CA LYS A 401 13.10 3.63 -22.67
C LYS A 401 13.76 3.14 -21.39
N VAL A 402 13.45 3.75 -20.24
CA VAL A 402 13.99 3.33 -18.93
C VAL A 402 13.45 1.98 -18.50
N GLY A 403 12.14 1.76 -18.62
CA GLY A 403 11.48 0.52 -18.21
C GLY A 403 11.88 -0.68 -19.08
N SER A 404 12.01 -0.48 -20.40
CA SER A 404 12.37 -1.55 -21.34
C SER A 404 13.84 -1.96 -21.26
N ALA A 405 14.70 -1.15 -20.64
CA ALA A 405 16.12 -1.46 -20.45
C ALA A 405 16.36 -2.39 -19.25
N GLN A 406 15.32 -2.71 -18.48
CA GLN A 406 15.38 -3.47 -17.24
C GLN A 406 14.40 -4.65 -17.30
N SER A 407 14.46 -5.50 -16.28
CA SER A 407 13.55 -6.63 -16.13
C SER A 407 13.00 -6.68 -14.71
N GLY A 408 11.74 -7.05 -14.58
CA GLY A 408 11.06 -7.14 -13.30
C GLY A 408 9.60 -6.77 -13.44
N GLN A 409 8.77 -7.30 -12.54
CA GLN A 409 7.33 -7.15 -12.58
C GLN A 409 6.87 -5.69 -12.68
N GLU A 410 7.49 -4.78 -11.92
CA GLU A 410 7.16 -3.35 -11.97
C GLU A 410 7.47 -2.71 -13.33
N CYS A 411 8.62 -3.05 -13.93
CA CYS A 411 8.96 -2.62 -15.28
C CYS A 411 7.99 -3.21 -16.31
N ASP A 412 7.65 -4.49 -16.18
CA ASP A 412 6.77 -5.19 -17.11
C ASP A 412 5.36 -4.61 -17.10
N GLU A 413 4.78 -4.40 -15.91
CA GLU A 413 3.47 -3.75 -15.73
C GLU A 413 3.52 -2.30 -16.22
N GLY A 414 4.54 -1.54 -15.80
CA GLY A 414 4.73 -0.13 -16.18
C GLY A 414 4.86 0.06 -17.69
N CYS A 415 5.67 -0.74 -18.38
CA CYS A 415 5.83 -0.68 -19.84
C CYS A 415 4.52 -1.01 -20.56
N GLY A 416 3.74 -1.97 -20.05
CA GLY A 416 2.43 -2.31 -20.62
C GLY A 416 1.48 -1.12 -20.61
N VAL A 417 1.41 -0.40 -19.48
CA VAL A 417 0.57 0.80 -19.34
C VAL A 417 1.14 1.98 -20.15
N ILE A 418 2.46 2.19 -20.16
CA ILE A 418 3.09 3.25 -20.96
C ILE A 418 2.78 3.07 -22.46
N LEU A 419 2.91 1.85 -23.00
CA LEU A 419 2.59 1.56 -24.39
C LEU A 419 1.12 1.85 -24.71
N TYR A 420 0.21 1.52 -23.79
CA TYR A 420 -1.21 1.85 -23.94
C TYR A 420 -1.42 3.38 -23.95
N ASN A 421 -0.80 4.10 -23.02
CA ASN A 421 -0.91 5.55 -22.91
C ASN A 421 -0.30 6.26 -24.13
N LEU A 422 0.79 5.77 -24.71
CA LEU A 422 1.31 6.25 -26.00
C LEU A 422 0.28 6.09 -27.12
N GLY A 423 -0.43 4.95 -27.15
CA GLY A 423 -1.55 4.75 -28.07
C GLY A 423 -2.63 5.84 -27.91
N MET A 424 -3.02 6.14 -26.68
CA MET A 424 -4.00 7.20 -26.38
C MET A 424 -3.50 8.59 -26.80
N LEU A 425 -2.25 8.91 -26.52
CA LEU A 425 -1.64 10.20 -26.88
C LEU A 425 -1.62 10.38 -28.39
N HIS A 426 -1.32 9.34 -29.15
CA HIS A 426 -1.37 9.38 -30.62
C HIS A 426 -2.80 9.55 -31.16
N GLU A 427 -3.82 8.97 -30.51
CA GLU A 427 -5.21 9.29 -30.85
C GLU A 427 -5.56 10.75 -30.60
N MET A 428 -5.09 11.32 -29.48
CA MET A 428 -5.29 12.74 -29.17
C MET A 428 -4.63 13.65 -30.22
N LYS A 429 -3.52 13.22 -30.83
CA LYS A 429 -2.87 13.90 -31.96
C LYS A 429 -3.57 13.67 -33.31
N GLY A 430 -4.53 12.76 -33.38
CA GLY A 430 -5.20 12.34 -34.63
C GLY A 430 -4.42 11.30 -35.45
N ASP A 431 -3.30 10.79 -34.95
CA ASP A 431 -2.49 9.76 -35.61
C ASP A 431 -3.03 8.36 -35.24
N VAL A 432 -4.16 8.01 -35.85
CA VAL A 432 -4.86 6.74 -35.60
C VAL A 432 -4.00 5.53 -35.93
N MET A 433 -3.14 5.63 -36.95
CA MET A 433 -2.27 4.53 -37.37
C MET A 433 -1.22 4.21 -36.30
N LYS A 434 -0.52 5.23 -35.77
CA LYS A 434 0.42 5.01 -34.65
C LYS A 434 -0.30 4.58 -33.38
N ALA A 435 -1.48 5.12 -33.11
CA ALA A 435 -2.26 4.68 -31.96
C ALA A 435 -2.56 3.17 -31.99
N GLN A 436 -3.02 2.66 -33.14
CA GLN A 436 -3.26 1.23 -33.32
C GLN A 436 -1.99 0.40 -33.14
N ASP A 437 -0.85 0.89 -33.63
CA ASP A 437 0.43 0.19 -33.47
C ASP A 437 0.82 0.07 -32.00
N TYR A 438 0.78 1.17 -31.25
CA TYR A 438 1.08 1.16 -29.80
C TYR A 438 0.13 0.28 -29.00
N TYR A 439 -1.17 0.25 -29.31
CA TYR A 439 -2.09 -0.68 -28.64
C TYR A 439 -1.79 -2.14 -28.96
N LYS A 440 -1.36 -2.47 -30.19
CA LYS A 440 -0.91 -3.82 -30.52
C LYS A 440 0.36 -4.19 -29.75
N GLN A 441 1.32 -3.26 -29.65
CA GLN A 441 2.53 -3.45 -28.87
C GLN A 441 2.21 -3.66 -27.38
N SER A 442 1.34 -2.84 -26.80
CA SER A 442 0.88 -2.96 -25.40
C SER A 442 0.25 -4.34 -25.15
N LYS A 443 -0.70 -4.76 -25.99
CA LYS A 443 -1.29 -6.11 -25.94
C LYS A 443 -0.24 -7.22 -26.03
N GLN A 444 0.69 -7.12 -26.98
CA GLN A 444 1.74 -8.13 -27.17
C GLN A 444 2.67 -8.19 -25.97
N HIS A 445 3.00 -7.05 -25.38
CA HIS A 445 3.78 -6.96 -24.14
C HIS A 445 3.05 -7.63 -22.98
N GLY A 446 1.76 -7.36 -22.81
CA GLY A 446 0.92 -8.01 -21.80
C GLY A 446 0.87 -9.54 -21.97
N LEU A 447 0.78 -10.04 -23.22
CA LEU A 447 0.84 -11.47 -23.50
C LEU A 447 2.19 -12.12 -23.14
N LYS A 448 3.30 -11.39 -23.35
CA LYS A 448 4.65 -11.87 -23.02
C LYS A 448 4.92 -11.90 -21.51
N THR A 449 4.39 -10.91 -20.79
CA THR A 449 4.67 -10.70 -19.36
C THR A 449 3.62 -11.30 -18.43
N GLY A 450 2.45 -11.69 -18.95
CA GLY A 450 1.30 -12.13 -18.15
C GLY A 450 0.49 -10.96 -17.56
N PHE A 451 0.78 -9.71 -17.95
CA PHE A 451 0.04 -8.54 -17.48
C PHE A 451 -1.31 -8.40 -18.20
N ASN A 452 -2.33 -9.07 -17.65
CA ASN A 452 -3.67 -9.18 -18.24
C ASN A 452 -4.38 -7.84 -18.45
N GLN A 453 -4.15 -6.85 -17.58
CA GLN A 453 -4.83 -5.56 -17.67
C GLN A 453 -4.49 -4.83 -18.98
N SER A 454 -3.22 -4.86 -19.39
CA SER A 454 -2.78 -4.31 -20.68
C SER A 454 -3.50 -4.97 -21.87
N ILE A 455 -3.67 -6.30 -21.83
CA ILE A 455 -4.36 -7.07 -22.88
C ILE A 455 -5.82 -6.61 -22.99
N ILE A 456 -6.52 -6.49 -21.86
CA ILE A 456 -7.92 -6.12 -21.79
C ILE A 456 -8.12 -4.71 -22.35
N GLU A 457 -7.38 -3.72 -21.85
CA GLU A 457 -7.55 -2.32 -22.25
C GLU A 457 -7.15 -2.09 -23.71
N SER A 458 -6.04 -2.71 -24.16
CA SER A 458 -5.63 -2.63 -25.57
C SER A 458 -6.64 -3.26 -26.52
N ASN A 459 -7.26 -4.38 -26.15
CA ASN A 459 -8.32 -4.98 -26.96
C ASN A 459 -9.55 -4.06 -27.07
N LYS A 460 -9.95 -3.41 -25.97
CA LYS A 460 -11.05 -2.44 -25.97
C LYS A 460 -10.75 -1.25 -26.90
N ALA A 461 -9.54 -0.69 -26.80
CA ALA A 461 -9.12 0.44 -27.63
C ALA A 461 -9.04 0.08 -29.12
N LEU A 462 -8.46 -1.06 -29.46
CA LEU A 462 -8.39 -1.55 -30.85
C LEU A 462 -9.76 -1.83 -31.45
N LYS A 463 -10.69 -2.38 -30.66
CA LYS A 463 -12.09 -2.56 -31.09
C LYS A 463 -12.74 -1.22 -31.38
N ARG A 464 -12.64 -0.26 -30.45
CA ARG A 464 -13.19 1.09 -30.62
C ARG A 464 -12.68 1.78 -31.90
N LEU A 465 -11.38 1.66 -32.19
CA LEU A 465 -10.79 2.25 -33.40
C LEU A 465 -11.30 1.59 -34.69
N ARG A 466 -11.54 0.27 -34.67
CA ARG A 466 -12.13 -0.46 -35.79
C ARG A 466 -13.56 -0.01 -36.06
N ASP A 467 -14.40 -0.02 -35.03
CA ASP A 467 -15.81 0.34 -35.12
C ASP A 467 -15.97 1.79 -35.65
N ALA A 468 -15.09 2.71 -35.22
CA ALA A 468 -15.08 4.09 -35.71
C ALA A 468 -14.69 4.21 -37.20
N SER A 469 -13.80 3.34 -37.69
CA SER A 469 -13.41 3.32 -39.10
C SER A 469 -14.51 2.77 -40.01
N GLU A 470 -15.24 1.74 -39.56
CA GLU A 470 -16.34 1.12 -40.30
C GLU A 470 -17.57 2.05 -40.35
N GLY A 471 -17.89 2.73 -39.25
CA GLY A 471 -19.00 3.70 -39.19
C GLY A 471 -18.75 5.02 -39.93
N THR A 472 -17.52 5.27 -40.42
CA THR A 472 -17.21 6.42 -41.28
C THR A 472 -17.32 6.05 -42.78
N GLN A 473 -17.41 4.76 -43.10
CA GLN A 473 -17.53 4.25 -44.48
C GLN A 473 -18.98 3.90 -44.88
N ALA A 474 -19.91 3.92 -43.94
CA ALA A 474 -21.37 3.82 -44.16
C ALA A 474 -22.00 5.22 -44.15
#